data_AF-A0A430LHI7-F1
#
_entry.id   AF-A0A430LHI7-F1
#
_cell.length_a   1.000
_cell.length_b   1.000
_cell.length_c   1.000
_cell.angle_alpha   90.00
_cell.angle_beta   90.00
_cell.angle_gamma   90.00
#
_symmetry.space_group_name_H-M   'P 1'
#
loop_
_entity.id
_entity.type
_entity.pdbx_description
1 polymer ?
#
loop_
_entity_poly.entity_id
_entity_poly.type
_entity_poly.pdbx_seq_one_letter_code
_entity_poly.pdbx_strand_id
1 'polypeptide(L)'
;MAAEYARERHIAELAVHRASILTKKVLSSVSGISKADASPVTVADFAAQAILISALTKAFPGDTFVGEEDSAALRSDAALRDRVYELASGAHLESKEDEALLASPESVDEMLDLIDLGGRGQGGRTGRFWVMDPVDGTATFLRGEQYAVSLALIEDGREVVGVLGCPNLKPVDGILAETTVDKEGLGLMLTAVRGQGATIRTMNFSGLEEARPLEGLDKASSLSDARIVDCSSSKTSRHDLIAKLAATFGAVYPNTEVWSSHIRYAALAVGGGDFQLRVPSAPDVRMWIWDHAGAQLVLTEAGGKVTDLDGKTIDFGAGRDLNQNRGLLAARGDIHATVQETLAKIMAEDDASRQA
;
A
#
# COMPACT_ATOMS: atom_id res chain seq x y z
N MET A 1 15.91 -19.97 18.67
CA MET A 1 15.80 -18.50 18.62
C MET A 1 14.56 -18.18 17.81
N ALA A 2 13.72 -17.23 18.23
CA ALA A 2 12.61 -16.78 17.40
C ALA A 2 13.17 -16.19 16.09
N ALA A 3 12.45 -16.34 14.98
CA ALA A 3 12.84 -15.72 13.72
C ALA A 3 12.88 -14.19 13.88
N GLU A 4 13.83 -13.54 13.21
CA GLU A 4 13.97 -12.08 13.22
C GLU A 4 12.66 -11.42 12.75
N TYR A 5 12.22 -10.36 13.44
CA TYR A 5 10.95 -9.66 13.21
C TYR A 5 9.66 -10.51 13.34
N ALA A 6 9.72 -11.71 13.94
CA ALA A 6 8.53 -12.55 14.08
C ALA A 6 7.41 -11.89 14.90
N ARG A 7 7.76 -11.12 15.94
CA ARG A 7 6.81 -10.41 16.79
C ARG A 7 6.20 -9.21 16.06
N GLU A 8 7.04 -8.41 15.40
CA GLU A 8 6.67 -7.27 14.57
C GLU A 8 5.68 -7.69 13.48
N ARG A 9 6.03 -8.75 12.73
CA ARG A 9 5.16 -9.34 11.72
C ARG A 9 3.81 -9.76 12.31
N HIS A 10 3.81 -10.53 13.39
CA HIS A 10 2.57 -11.05 13.96
C HIS A 10 1.63 -9.94 14.45
N ILE A 11 2.15 -8.93 15.16
CA ILE A 11 1.35 -7.79 15.61
C ILE A 11 0.83 -6.99 14.41
N ALA A 12 1.65 -6.78 13.39
CA ALA A 12 1.24 -6.08 12.17
C ALA A 12 0.14 -6.84 11.42
N GLU A 13 0.23 -8.16 11.29
CA GLU A 13 -0.82 -9.02 10.70
C GLU A 13 -2.14 -8.86 11.46
N LEU A 14 -2.13 -8.94 12.80
CA LEU A 14 -3.34 -8.78 13.61
C LEU A 14 -3.92 -7.35 13.52
N ALA A 15 -3.07 -6.33 13.54
CA ALA A 15 -3.50 -4.94 13.45
C ALA A 15 -4.15 -4.63 12.08
N VAL A 16 -3.53 -5.09 10.98
CA VAL A 16 -4.07 -4.96 9.62
C VAL A 16 -5.34 -5.79 9.44
N HIS A 17 -5.43 -6.98 10.04
CA HIS A 17 -6.65 -7.79 10.03
C HIS A 17 -7.82 -7.06 10.70
N ARG A 18 -7.59 -6.49 11.88
CA ARG A 18 -8.60 -5.71 12.61
C ARG A 18 -9.04 -4.48 11.81
N ALA A 19 -8.10 -3.76 11.21
CA ALA A 19 -8.40 -2.62 10.34
C ALA A 19 -9.16 -3.03 9.08
N SER A 20 -8.80 -4.16 8.46
CA SER A 20 -9.51 -4.72 7.30
C SER A 20 -10.97 -5.06 7.64
N ILE A 21 -11.23 -5.63 8.82
CA ILE A 21 -12.60 -5.88 9.30
C ILE A 21 -13.37 -4.56 9.44
N LEU A 22 -12.76 -3.54 10.06
CA LEU A 22 -13.37 -2.23 10.25
C LEU A 22 -13.75 -1.61 8.90
N THR A 23 -12.79 -1.50 7.97
CA THR A 23 -13.00 -0.87 6.67
C THR A 23 -14.04 -1.62 5.85
N LYS A 24 -14.03 -2.95 5.88
CA LYS A 24 -15.02 -3.78 5.19
C LYS A 24 -16.44 -3.58 5.73
N LYS A 25 -16.61 -3.48 7.05
CA LYS A 25 -17.92 -3.31 7.69
C LYS A 25 -18.55 -1.95 7.39
N VAL A 26 -17.74 -0.90 7.24
CA VAL A 26 -18.25 0.46 7.00
C VAL A 26 -18.45 0.78 5.52
N LEU A 27 -17.90 -0.03 4.60
CA LEU A 27 -17.92 0.17 3.15
C LEU A 27 -19.29 0.55 2.56
N SER A 28 -20.39 -0.04 3.07
CA SER A 28 -21.75 0.23 2.56
C SER A 28 -22.41 1.49 3.13
N SER A 29 -21.82 2.08 4.18
CA SER A 29 -22.41 3.18 4.97
C SER A 29 -21.55 4.44 5.00
N VAL A 30 -20.38 4.39 4.35
CA VAL A 30 -19.37 5.44 4.42
C VAL A 30 -19.62 6.53 3.37
N SER A 31 -19.45 7.78 3.78
CA SER A 31 -19.42 8.96 2.90
C SER A 31 -18.07 9.66 3.01
N GLY A 32 -17.64 10.28 1.92
CA GLY A 32 -16.35 10.97 1.82
C GLY A 32 -16.41 12.44 2.24
N ILE A 33 -15.25 12.93 2.66
CA ILE A 33 -14.92 14.33 2.94
C ILE A 33 -13.73 14.70 2.04
N SER A 34 -13.64 15.94 1.58
CA SER A 34 -12.49 16.40 0.79
C SER A 34 -11.39 16.98 1.68
N LYS A 35 -10.14 16.53 1.48
CA LYS A 35 -8.93 17.14 2.04
C LYS A 35 -8.61 18.46 1.32
N ALA A 36 -7.61 19.20 1.83
CA ALA A 36 -7.17 20.48 1.27
C ALA A 36 -6.67 20.38 -0.19
N ASP A 37 -6.15 19.21 -0.58
CA ASP A 37 -5.70 18.90 -1.94
C ASP A 37 -6.79 18.24 -2.82
N ALA A 38 -8.05 18.27 -2.35
CA ALA A 38 -9.24 17.68 -2.97
C ALA A 38 -9.25 16.14 -3.06
N SER A 39 -8.28 15.45 -2.45
CA SER A 39 -8.37 14.00 -2.28
C SER A 39 -9.49 13.64 -1.28
N PRO A 40 -10.19 12.50 -1.46
CA PRO A 40 -11.21 12.06 -0.51
C PRO A 40 -10.57 11.41 0.73
N VAL A 41 -11.18 11.63 1.89
CA VAL A 41 -10.93 10.94 3.16
C VAL A 41 -12.26 10.53 3.77
N THR A 42 -12.30 9.44 4.54
CA THR A 42 -13.51 8.96 5.20
C THR A 42 -13.28 8.70 6.69
N VAL A 43 -14.37 8.41 7.41
CA VAL A 43 -14.30 7.92 8.80
C VAL A 43 -13.49 6.62 8.93
N ALA A 44 -13.41 5.83 7.85
CA ALA A 44 -12.65 4.58 7.85
C ALA A 44 -11.15 4.83 7.90
N ASP A 45 -10.65 5.83 7.16
CA ASP A 45 -9.23 6.21 7.10
C ASP A 45 -8.72 6.63 8.50
N PHE A 46 -9.43 7.56 9.15
CA PHE A 46 -9.10 8.00 10.50
C PHE A 46 -9.18 6.88 11.54
N ALA A 47 -10.25 6.08 11.50
CA ALA A 47 -10.45 5.02 12.49
C ALA A 47 -9.43 3.89 12.31
N ALA A 48 -9.13 3.49 11.07
CA ALA A 48 -8.09 2.51 10.75
C ALA A 48 -6.70 3.00 11.21
N GLN A 49 -6.34 4.25 10.94
CA GLN A 49 -5.05 4.80 11.42
C GLN A 49 -4.96 4.78 12.94
N ALA A 50 -6.02 5.20 13.66
CA ALA A 50 -6.05 5.19 15.11
C ALA A 50 -5.83 3.79 15.70
N ILE A 51 -6.53 2.76 15.18
CA ILE A 51 -6.40 1.40 15.70
C ILE A 51 -5.08 0.73 15.30
N LEU A 52 -4.49 1.09 14.15
CA LEU A 52 -3.16 0.61 13.75
C LEU A 52 -2.11 1.16 14.72
N ILE A 53 -2.09 2.48 14.95
CA ILE A 53 -1.11 3.13 15.84
C ILE A 53 -1.32 2.70 17.29
N SER A 54 -2.56 2.56 17.76
CA SER A 54 -2.85 2.07 19.13
C SER A 54 -2.28 0.67 19.36
N ALA A 55 -2.53 -0.27 18.43
CA ALA A 55 -1.99 -1.63 18.49
C ALA A 55 -0.45 -1.65 18.54
N LEU A 56 0.19 -0.86 17.67
CA LEU A 56 1.63 -0.81 17.57
C LEU A 56 2.26 -0.12 18.78
N THR A 57 1.63 0.92 19.34
CA THR A 57 2.11 1.61 20.55
C THR A 57 2.11 0.68 21.76
N LYS A 58 1.09 -0.17 21.90
CA LYS A 58 1.05 -1.21 22.96
C LYS A 58 2.20 -2.20 22.81
N ALA A 59 2.48 -2.65 21.60
CA ALA A 59 3.51 -3.66 21.35
C ALA A 59 4.93 -3.08 21.33
N PHE A 60 5.10 -1.85 20.85
CA PHE A 60 6.37 -1.18 20.55
C PHE A 60 6.32 0.29 20.98
N PRO A 61 6.29 0.59 22.29
CA PRO A 61 6.09 1.96 22.80
C PRO A 61 7.22 2.95 22.47
N GLY A 62 8.37 2.47 21.98
CA GLY A 62 9.50 3.30 21.56
C GLY A 62 9.51 3.63 20.07
N ASP A 63 8.59 3.07 19.28
CA ASP A 63 8.57 3.27 17.84
C ASP A 63 7.83 4.55 17.47
N THR A 64 8.18 5.11 16.31
CA THR A 64 7.50 6.28 15.74
C THR A 64 6.70 5.87 14.51
N PHE A 65 5.87 6.77 14.01
CA PHE A 65 4.88 6.48 12.97
C PHE A 65 4.97 7.48 11.84
N VAL A 66 4.62 7.08 10.63
CA VAL A 66 4.30 7.96 9.49
C VAL A 66 3.00 7.44 8.90
N GLY A 67 1.93 8.20 9.06
CA GLY A 67 0.61 7.91 8.51
C GLY A 67 0.15 9.04 7.61
N GLU A 68 -0.78 8.73 6.72
CA GLU A 68 -1.35 9.70 5.78
C GLU A 68 -2.18 10.77 6.49
N GLU A 69 -2.97 10.40 7.50
CA GLU A 69 -4.00 11.27 8.07
C GLU A 69 -3.53 12.07 9.29
N ASP A 70 -4.12 13.25 9.48
CA ASP A 70 -4.01 14.02 10.73
C ASP A 70 -5.40 14.30 11.34
N SER A 71 -5.45 14.75 12.59
CA SER A 71 -6.72 14.94 13.30
C SER A 71 -7.40 16.29 13.08
N ALA A 72 -6.87 17.18 12.22
CA ALA A 72 -7.34 18.57 12.13
C ALA A 72 -8.84 18.66 11.77
N ALA A 73 -9.29 17.84 10.82
CA ALA A 73 -10.70 17.76 10.45
C ALA A 73 -11.58 17.31 11.63
N LEU A 74 -11.15 16.30 12.38
CA LEU A 74 -11.88 15.76 13.54
C LEU A 74 -11.96 16.78 14.69
N ARG A 75 -10.90 17.57 14.90
CA ARG A 75 -10.92 18.63 15.92
C ARG A 75 -11.90 19.75 15.59
N SER A 76 -12.22 19.94 14.31
CA SER A 76 -13.17 20.96 13.83
C SER A 76 -14.62 20.47 13.71
N ASP A 77 -14.86 19.15 13.72
CA ASP A 77 -16.18 18.54 13.58
C ASP A 77 -16.40 17.45 14.65
N ALA A 78 -17.15 17.79 15.70
CA ALA A 78 -17.44 16.89 16.81
C ALA A 78 -18.27 15.67 16.40
N ALA A 79 -19.21 15.80 15.46
CA ALA A 79 -20.04 14.68 15.03
C ALA A 79 -19.22 13.66 14.25
N LEU A 80 -18.34 14.14 13.36
CA LEU A 80 -17.38 13.31 12.65
C LEU A 80 -16.43 12.61 13.63
N ARG A 81 -15.82 13.37 14.54
CA ARG A 81 -14.91 12.86 15.58
C ARG A 81 -15.54 11.75 16.41
N ASP A 82 -16.74 11.97 16.93
CA ASP A 82 -17.42 11.02 17.80
C ASP A 82 -17.76 9.73 17.02
N ARG A 83 -18.10 9.86 15.72
CA ARG A 83 -18.31 8.71 14.84
C ARG A 83 -17.03 7.92 14.59
N VAL A 84 -15.90 8.58 14.35
CA VAL A 84 -14.59 7.92 14.20
C VAL A 84 -14.22 7.19 15.48
N TYR A 85 -14.44 7.81 16.64
CA TYR A 85 -14.18 7.19 17.94
C TYR A 85 -15.04 5.96 18.18
N GLU A 86 -16.33 6.01 17.89
CA GLU A 86 -17.23 4.85 17.97
C GLU A 86 -16.74 3.68 17.10
N LEU A 87 -16.32 3.97 15.86
CA LEU A 87 -15.79 2.95 14.96
C LEU A 87 -14.45 2.36 15.45
N ALA A 88 -13.52 3.20 15.86
CA ALA A 88 -12.19 2.78 16.32
C ALA A 88 -12.28 1.98 17.64
N SER A 89 -13.09 2.45 18.58
CA SER A 89 -13.26 1.80 19.89
C SER A 89 -14.06 0.50 19.81
N GLY A 90 -14.96 0.35 18.83
CA GLY A 90 -15.78 -0.85 18.64
C GLY A 90 -15.20 -1.92 17.71
N ALA A 91 -14.04 -1.68 17.08
CA ALA A 91 -13.40 -2.65 16.20
C ALA A 91 -12.54 -3.63 16.99
N HIS A 92 -12.93 -4.91 16.94
CA HIS A 92 -12.25 -6.00 17.64
C HIS A 92 -12.15 -7.24 16.76
N LEU A 93 -11.12 -8.04 17.01
CA LEU A 93 -11.02 -9.41 16.53
C LEU A 93 -11.96 -10.32 17.34
N GLU A 94 -12.50 -11.37 16.70
CA GLU A 94 -13.31 -12.37 17.41
C GLU A 94 -12.48 -13.25 18.36
N SER A 95 -11.22 -13.50 17.98
CA SER A 95 -10.25 -14.21 18.80
C SER A 95 -9.84 -13.35 20.00
N LYS A 96 -10.24 -13.77 21.21
CA LYS A 96 -9.89 -13.08 22.46
C LYS A 96 -8.40 -13.10 22.77
N GLU A 97 -7.70 -14.14 22.34
CA GLU A 97 -6.25 -14.27 22.53
C GLU A 97 -5.51 -13.24 21.67
N ASP A 98 -5.88 -13.15 20.38
CA ASP A 98 -5.29 -12.18 19.46
C ASP A 98 -5.67 -10.74 19.82
N GLU A 99 -6.95 -10.50 20.16
CA GLU A 99 -7.40 -9.17 20.59
C GLU A 99 -6.68 -8.69 21.85
N ALA A 100 -6.35 -9.60 22.78
CA ALA A 100 -5.59 -9.27 23.98
C ALA A 100 -4.16 -8.78 23.70
N LEU A 101 -3.62 -9.02 22.50
CA LEU A 101 -2.34 -8.48 22.06
C LEU A 101 -2.43 -7.04 21.55
N LEU A 102 -3.62 -6.60 21.14
CA LEU A 102 -3.86 -5.27 20.56
C LEU A 102 -4.44 -4.31 21.60
N ALA A 103 -4.38 -3.01 21.30
CA ALA A 103 -5.03 -1.95 22.07
C ALA A 103 -6.00 -1.18 21.16
N SER A 104 -6.98 -0.54 21.77
CA SER A 104 -7.87 0.42 21.13
C SER A 104 -7.79 1.74 21.90
N PRO A 105 -8.05 2.89 21.26
CA PRO A 105 -8.07 4.16 21.96
C PRO A 105 -9.11 4.13 23.09
N GLU A 106 -8.70 4.52 24.30
CA GLU A 106 -9.53 4.54 25.51
C GLU A 106 -10.37 5.82 25.64
N SER A 107 -10.02 6.86 24.87
CA SER A 107 -10.73 8.13 24.85
C SER A 107 -10.64 8.82 23.48
N VAL A 108 -11.51 9.80 23.27
CA VAL A 108 -11.49 10.67 22.08
C VAL A 108 -10.16 11.42 21.98
N ASP A 109 -9.65 11.96 23.09
CA ASP A 109 -8.39 12.71 23.09
C ASP A 109 -7.21 11.81 22.71
N GLU A 110 -7.15 10.61 23.27
CA GLU A 110 -6.14 9.62 22.90
C GLU A 110 -6.24 9.24 21.41
N MET A 111 -7.44 9.02 20.88
CA MET A 111 -7.62 8.74 19.46
C MET A 111 -7.07 9.87 18.57
N LEU A 112 -7.36 11.13 18.90
CA LEU A 112 -6.86 12.28 18.13
C LEU A 112 -5.34 12.38 18.18
N ASP A 113 -4.75 12.12 19.36
CA ASP A 113 -3.31 12.13 19.54
C ASP A 113 -2.62 10.99 18.78
N LEU A 114 -3.20 9.77 18.79
CA LEU A 114 -2.73 8.64 17.99
C LEU A 114 -2.74 8.96 16.49
N ILE A 115 -3.83 9.55 15.98
CA ILE A 115 -3.89 9.98 14.57
C ILE A 115 -2.79 11.01 14.28
N ASP A 116 -2.62 12.01 15.15
CA ASP A 116 -1.59 13.04 14.99
C ASP A 116 -0.15 12.49 15.07
N LEU A 117 0.11 11.41 15.81
CA LEU A 117 1.42 10.73 15.84
C LEU A 117 1.82 10.26 14.43
N GLY A 118 0.88 9.71 13.67
CA GLY A 118 1.09 9.33 12.27
C GLY A 118 1.17 10.55 11.34
N GLY A 119 0.17 11.44 11.41
CA GLY A 119 0.05 12.60 10.52
C GLY A 119 1.20 13.61 10.62
N ARG A 120 1.86 13.69 11.78
CA ARG A 120 3.00 14.60 11.99
C ARG A 120 4.36 13.92 11.91
N GLY A 121 4.39 12.59 11.83
CA GLY A 121 5.62 11.82 11.74
C GLY A 121 6.43 12.12 10.49
N GLN A 122 7.77 12.16 10.60
CA GLN A 122 8.61 12.52 9.46
C GLN A 122 9.39 11.34 8.86
N GLY A 123 9.44 10.21 9.56
CA GLY A 123 10.35 9.11 9.23
C GLY A 123 11.81 9.56 9.37
N GLY A 124 12.72 8.85 8.71
CA GLY A 124 14.12 9.28 8.65
C GLY A 124 15.10 8.17 8.28
N ARG A 125 16.37 8.57 8.13
CA ARG A 125 17.46 7.68 7.72
C ARG A 125 17.85 6.65 8.77
N THR A 126 17.61 6.93 10.05
CA THR A 126 18.13 6.15 11.18
C THR A 126 17.02 5.78 12.15
N GLY A 127 17.13 4.61 12.77
CA GLY A 127 16.16 4.11 13.73
C GLY A 127 14.96 3.42 13.07
N ARG A 128 13.94 3.16 13.88
CA ARG A 128 12.78 2.35 13.53
C ARG A 128 11.50 3.18 13.54
N PHE A 129 10.69 3.05 12.50
CA PHE A 129 9.36 3.65 12.41
C PHE A 129 8.40 2.83 11.56
N TRP A 130 7.12 2.91 11.87
CA TRP A 130 6.06 2.27 11.11
C TRP A 130 5.46 3.24 10.10
N VAL A 131 5.27 2.78 8.88
CA VAL A 131 4.60 3.50 7.80
C VAL A 131 3.27 2.85 7.54
N MET A 132 2.20 3.63 7.39
CA MET A 132 0.88 3.10 7.08
C MET A 132 0.11 3.97 6.11
N ASP A 133 -0.66 3.29 5.28
CA ASP A 133 -1.78 3.86 4.55
C ASP A 133 -3.05 3.16 5.06
N PRO A 134 -3.92 3.84 5.83
CA PRO A 134 -5.05 3.21 6.46
C PRO A 134 -6.10 2.72 5.45
N VAL A 135 -6.26 3.40 4.30
CA VAL A 135 -7.17 3.03 3.21
C VAL A 135 -6.58 3.54 1.88
N ASP A 136 -5.64 2.79 1.32
CA ASP A 136 -5.07 3.14 0.02
C ASP A 136 -6.11 2.90 -1.08
N GLY A 137 -6.39 3.96 -1.84
CA GLY A 137 -7.49 3.99 -2.79
C GLY A 137 -8.82 4.43 -2.16
N THR A 138 -8.83 5.43 -1.28
CA THR A 138 -10.07 5.98 -0.70
C THR A 138 -11.15 6.30 -1.76
N ALA A 139 -10.75 6.76 -2.95
CA ALA A 139 -11.68 7.02 -4.06
C ALA A 139 -12.40 5.77 -4.58
N THR A 140 -11.70 4.64 -4.71
CA THR A 140 -12.28 3.34 -5.11
C THR A 140 -13.01 2.68 -3.95
N PHE A 141 -12.50 2.83 -2.73
CA PHE A 141 -13.19 2.42 -1.50
C PHE A 141 -14.61 3.01 -1.42
N LEU A 142 -14.76 4.32 -1.67
CA LEU A 142 -16.08 4.99 -1.71
C LEU A 142 -17.04 4.44 -2.78
N ARG A 143 -16.51 3.73 -3.80
CA ARG A 143 -17.31 3.07 -4.85
C ARG A 143 -17.53 1.58 -4.58
N GLY A 144 -16.99 1.04 -3.49
CA GLY A 144 -17.04 -0.39 -3.21
C GLY A 144 -16.10 -1.23 -4.08
N GLU A 145 -15.08 -0.59 -4.68
CA GLU A 145 -14.07 -1.19 -5.56
C GLU A 145 -12.81 -1.62 -4.77
N GLN A 146 -11.68 -1.92 -5.41
CA GLN A 146 -10.48 -2.36 -4.70
C GLN A 146 -9.88 -1.25 -3.84
N TYR A 147 -9.34 -1.65 -2.71
CA TYR A 147 -8.59 -0.80 -1.80
C TYR A 147 -7.71 -1.70 -0.92
N ALA A 148 -6.75 -1.11 -0.23
CA ALA A 148 -5.93 -1.85 0.70
C ALA A 148 -5.73 -1.13 2.03
N VAL A 149 -5.36 -1.90 3.05
CA VAL A 149 -4.83 -1.41 4.32
C VAL A 149 -3.37 -1.84 4.36
N SER A 150 -2.44 -0.87 4.39
CA SER A 150 -1.01 -1.15 4.34
C SER A 150 -0.31 -0.77 5.63
N LEU A 151 0.60 -1.62 6.07
CA LEU A 151 1.47 -1.38 7.20
C LEU A 151 2.86 -1.93 6.93
N ALA A 152 3.88 -1.11 7.17
CA ALA A 152 5.27 -1.47 6.97
C ALA A 152 6.13 -1.01 8.14
N LEU A 153 7.16 -1.79 8.47
CA LEU A 153 8.22 -1.37 9.38
C LEU A 153 9.44 -0.96 8.57
N ILE A 154 9.93 0.25 8.81
CA ILE A 154 11.18 0.76 8.27
C ILE A 154 12.22 0.79 9.38
N GLU A 155 13.40 0.24 9.10
CA GLU A 155 14.58 0.34 9.96
C GLU A 155 15.76 0.85 9.15
N ASP A 156 16.40 1.92 9.63
CA ASP A 156 17.54 2.59 8.97
C ASP A 156 17.30 2.88 7.47
N GLY A 157 16.09 3.40 7.18
CA GLY A 157 15.65 3.78 5.84
C GLY A 157 15.32 2.61 4.91
N ARG A 158 15.18 1.38 5.42
CA ARG A 158 14.83 0.18 4.65
C ARG A 158 13.61 -0.51 5.22
N GLU A 159 12.71 -0.98 4.35
CA GLU A 159 11.59 -1.84 4.77
C GLU A 159 12.11 -3.16 5.33
N VAL A 160 11.69 -3.57 6.52
CA VAL A 160 12.05 -4.86 7.13
C VAL A 160 10.84 -5.78 7.32
N VAL A 161 9.64 -5.22 7.50
CA VAL A 161 8.36 -5.94 7.55
C VAL A 161 7.35 -5.21 6.68
N GLY A 162 6.53 -5.96 5.94
CA GLY A 162 5.43 -5.42 5.14
C GLY A 162 4.22 -6.31 5.27
N VAL A 163 3.06 -5.72 5.60
CA VAL A 163 1.76 -6.39 5.70
C VAL A 163 0.76 -5.60 4.89
N LEU A 164 0.10 -6.28 3.96
CA LEU A 164 -0.91 -5.70 3.10
C LEU A 164 -2.22 -6.48 3.24
N GLY A 165 -3.24 -5.83 3.78
CA GLY A 165 -4.61 -6.33 3.78
C GLY A 165 -5.31 -5.84 2.51
N CYS A 166 -5.89 -6.75 1.74
CA CYS A 166 -6.66 -6.45 0.53
C CYS A 166 -8.11 -6.96 0.70
N PRO A 167 -8.99 -6.23 1.40
CA PRO A 167 -10.27 -6.77 1.87
C PRO A 167 -11.27 -7.12 0.76
N ASN A 168 -11.05 -6.56 -0.44
CA ASN A 168 -11.87 -6.78 -1.62
C ASN A 168 -11.17 -7.66 -2.66
N LEU A 169 -9.95 -8.14 -2.40
CA LEU A 169 -9.20 -8.93 -3.36
C LEU A 169 -9.53 -10.41 -3.24
N LYS A 170 -9.96 -11.03 -4.34
CA LYS A 170 -10.08 -12.49 -4.46
C LYS A 170 -8.75 -13.10 -4.90
N PRO A 171 -8.54 -14.41 -4.70
CA PRO A 171 -7.52 -15.14 -5.46
C PRO A 171 -7.63 -14.81 -6.95
N VAL A 172 -6.54 -14.34 -7.54
CA VAL A 172 -6.51 -13.86 -8.93
C VAL A 172 -6.22 -15.03 -9.85
N ASP A 173 -7.11 -15.28 -10.81
CA ASP A 173 -6.87 -16.16 -11.95
C ASP A 173 -6.97 -15.29 -13.22
N GLY A 174 -5.83 -14.77 -13.68
CA GLY A 174 -5.75 -13.87 -14.83
C GLY A 174 -5.60 -12.39 -14.48
N ILE A 175 -6.39 -11.53 -15.13
CA ILE A 175 -6.27 -10.07 -15.02
C ILE A 175 -7.11 -9.58 -13.84
N LEU A 176 -6.48 -8.81 -12.95
CA LEU A 176 -7.19 -8.13 -11.86
C LEU A 176 -8.02 -6.97 -12.43
N ALA A 177 -9.24 -6.80 -11.95
CA ALA A 177 -10.07 -5.65 -12.30
C ALA A 177 -10.56 -4.94 -11.04
N GLU A 178 -10.52 -3.61 -11.08
CA GLU A 178 -10.95 -2.70 -10.02
C GLU A 178 -12.36 -3.03 -9.47
N THR A 179 -13.26 -3.49 -10.34
CA THR A 179 -14.66 -3.81 -9.99
C THR A 179 -14.90 -5.28 -9.62
N THR A 180 -13.91 -6.15 -9.83
CA THR A 180 -14.01 -7.58 -9.49
C THR A 180 -13.60 -7.77 -8.04
N VAL A 181 -14.56 -7.56 -7.14
CA VAL A 181 -14.34 -7.54 -5.69
C VAL A 181 -14.90 -8.77 -4.99
N ASP A 182 -14.26 -9.16 -3.89
CA ASP A 182 -14.86 -10.00 -2.86
C ASP A 182 -15.96 -9.20 -2.14
N LYS A 183 -17.21 -9.64 -2.26
CA LYS A 183 -18.36 -8.95 -1.64
C LYS A 183 -18.75 -9.55 -0.29
N GLU A 184 -18.43 -10.82 -0.08
CA GLU A 184 -18.95 -11.61 1.05
C GLU A 184 -17.85 -11.95 2.05
N GLY A 185 -16.62 -12.19 1.57
CA GLY A 185 -15.46 -12.45 2.41
C GLY A 185 -14.69 -11.18 2.75
N LEU A 186 -13.49 -11.39 3.28
CA LEU A 186 -12.55 -10.35 3.69
C LEU A 186 -11.26 -10.39 2.87
N GLY A 187 -11.28 -11.04 1.70
CA GLY A 187 -10.18 -11.06 0.76
C GLY A 187 -8.88 -11.67 1.29
N LEU A 188 -7.75 -11.07 0.92
CA LEU A 188 -6.42 -11.66 1.09
C LEU A 188 -5.49 -10.76 1.91
N MET A 189 -4.56 -11.39 2.62
CA MET A 189 -3.42 -10.72 3.24
C MET A 189 -2.14 -11.22 2.60
N LEU A 190 -1.27 -10.28 2.23
CA LEU A 190 0.10 -10.55 1.80
C LEU A 190 1.08 -10.00 2.84
N THR A 191 2.06 -10.81 3.22
CA THR A 191 3.04 -10.44 4.25
C THR A 191 4.43 -10.82 3.80
N ALA A 192 5.41 -9.96 4.06
CA ALA A 192 6.82 -10.24 3.83
C ALA A 192 7.69 -9.72 4.97
N VAL A 193 8.78 -10.45 5.22
CA VAL A 193 9.88 -10.00 6.07
C VAL A 193 11.14 -10.07 5.21
N ARG A 194 11.96 -9.01 5.25
CA ARG A 194 13.13 -8.91 4.38
C ARG A 194 14.04 -10.13 4.53
N GLY A 195 14.38 -10.77 3.41
CA GLY A 195 15.22 -11.95 3.32
C GLY A 195 14.55 -13.27 3.75
N GLN A 196 13.24 -13.25 4.04
CA GLN A 196 12.49 -14.44 4.50
C GLN A 196 11.38 -14.86 3.53
N GLY A 197 11.24 -14.19 2.38
CA GLY A 197 10.19 -14.45 1.40
C GLY A 197 8.86 -13.78 1.75
N ALA A 198 7.93 -13.89 0.80
CA ALA A 198 6.55 -13.42 0.95
C ALA A 198 5.60 -14.59 1.22
N THR A 199 4.51 -14.30 1.91
CA THR A 199 3.43 -15.23 2.23
C THR A 199 2.08 -14.62 1.88
N ILE A 200 1.10 -15.48 1.66
CA ILE A 200 -0.28 -15.12 1.37
C ILE A 200 -1.22 -15.97 2.21
N ARG A 201 -2.34 -15.38 2.64
CA ARG A 201 -3.42 -16.10 3.34
C ARG A 201 -4.78 -15.43 3.09
N THR A 202 -5.85 -16.18 3.27
CA THR A 202 -7.21 -15.63 3.31
C THR A 202 -7.44 -14.95 4.66
N MET A 203 -8.09 -13.78 4.62
CA MET A 203 -8.65 -13.16 5.81
C MET A 203 -10.12 -13.56 5.93
N ASN A 204 -10.55 -13.92 7.14
CA ASN A 204 -11.95 -14.13 7.49
C ASN A 204 -12.35 -13.18 8.63
N PHE A 205 -13.63 -12.91 8.81
CA PHE A 205 -14.09 -12.11 9.95
C PHE A 205 -13.75 -12.75 11.31
N SER A 206 -13.66 -14.07 11.36
CA SER A 206 -13.37 -14.85 12.57
C SER A 206 -11.88 -15.07 12.84
N GLY A 207 -10.99 -14.80 11.88
CA GLY A 207 -9.56 -15.09 12.01
C GLY A 207 -8.80 -15.08 10.69
N LEU A 208 -7.49 -15.36 10.78
CA LEU A 208 -6.60 -15.53 9.64
C LEU A 208 -6.41 -17.02 9.34
N GLU A 209 -6.51 -17.41 8.07
CA GLU A 209 -6.16 -18.77 7.66
C GLU A 209 -4.65 -19.03 7.74
N GLU A 210 -4.26 -20.29 7.55
CA GLU A 210 -2.87 -20.69 7.50
C GLU A 210 -2.12 -19.94 6.39
N ALA A 211 -0.96 -19.38 6.72
CA ALA A 211 -0.09 -18.73 5.76
C ALA A 211 0.58 -19.77 4.87
N ARG A 212 0.53 -19.54 3.55
CA ARG A 212 1.35 -20.29 2.59
C ARG A 212 2.40 -19.36 1.98
N PRO A 213 3.56 -19.90 1.56
CA PRO A 213 4.49 -19.14 0.74
C PRO A 213 3.77 -18.57 -0.49
N LEU A 214 4.04 -17.31 -0.81
CA LEU A 214 3.61 -16.73 -2.07
C LEU A 214 4.50 -17.35 -3.15
N GLU A 215 3.88 -17.95 -4.16
CA GLU A 215 4.63 -18.59 -5.25
C GLU A 215 5.47 -17.54 -5.97
N GLY A 216 6.72 -17.89 -6.28
CA GLY A 216 7.62 -16.99 -6.97
C GLY A 216 7.07 -16.64 -8.35
N LEU A 217 7.37 -15.42 -8.80
CA LEU A 217 6.99 -14.98 -10.13
C LEU A 217 7.71 -15.82 -11.21
N ASP A 218 6.95 -16.63 -11.95
CA ASP A 218 7.41 -17.36 -13.14
C ASP A 218 8.11 -16.45 -14.16
N LYS A 219 8.93 -17.00 -15.05
CA LYS A 219 9.54 -16.17 -16.10
C LYS A 219 8.51 -15.71 -17.11
N ALA A 220 8.60 -14.46 -17.53
CA ALA A 220 7.80 -13.96 -18.64
C ALA A 220 8.18 -14.70 -19.93
N SER A 221 7.17 -15.18 -20.67
CA SER A 221 7.37 -15.82 -21.98
C SER A 221 7.80 -14.83 -23.05
N SER A 222 7.20 -13.63 -23.03
CA SER A 222 7.43 -12.55 -23.99
C SER A 222 7.00 -11.21 -23.39
N LEU A 223 7.64 -10.12 -23.83
CA LEU A 223 7.21 -8.76 -23.48
C LEU A 223 5.94 -8.31 -24.22
N SER A 224 5.60 -8.96 -25.35
CA SER A 224 4.34 -8.71 -26.06
C SER A 224 3.10 -9.09 -25.25
N ASP A 225 3.27 -10.05 -24.34
CA ASP A 225 2.19 -10.58 -23.50
C ASP A 225 2.19 -9.94 -22.11
N ALA A 226 3.05 -8.94 -21.89
CA ALA A 226 3.22 -8.32 -20.59
C ALA A 226 1.94 -7.57 -20.17
N ARG A 227 1.48 -7.86 -18.96
CA ARG A 227 0.32 -7.24 -18.32
C ARG A 227 0.77 -6.02 -17.55
N ILE A 228 0.64 -4.86 -18.21
CA ILE A 228 0.98 -3.57 -17.65
C ILE A 228 -0.14 -3.11 -16.72
N VAL A 229 0.21 -2.92 -15.45
CA VAL A 229 -0.70 -2.44 -14.40
C VAL A 229 -0.52 -0.93 -14.24
N ASP A 230 -1.60 -0.17 -14.39
CA ASP A 230 -1.57 1.29 -14.25
C ASP A 230 -2.97 1.85 -13.91
N CYS A 231 -3.08 3.16 -13.69
CA CYS A 231 -4.33 3.89 -13.67
C CYS A 231 -4.27 5.04 -14.66
N SER A 232 -4.80 4.84 -15.87
CA SER A 232 -4.70 5.82 -16.98
C SER A 232 -5.41 7.16 -16.70
N SER A 233 -6.34 7.18 -15.74
CA SER A 233 -7.04 8.39 -15.29
C SER A 233 -6.26 9.23 -14.29
N SER A 234 -5.15 8.71 -13.75
CA SER A 234 -4.25 9.48 -12.90
C SER A 234 -3.62 10.62 -13.69
N LYS A 235 -3.36 11.75 -13.01
CA LYS A 235 -2.69 12.92 -13.62
C LYS A 235 -1.25 13.08 -13.15
N THR A 236 -0.78 12.18 -12.29
CA THR A 236 0.55 12.26 -11.68
C THR A 236 1.61 11.52 -12.49
N SER A 237 1.22 10.80 -13.55
CA SER A 237 2.13 10.02 -14.39
C SER A 237 2.06 10.42 -15.88
N ARG A 238 3.18 10.28 -16.60
CA ARG A 238 3.30 10.45 -18.06
C ARG A 238 2.85 9.17 -18.78
N HIS A 239 1.54 8.96 -18.81
CA HIS A 239 0.92 7.81 -19.46
C HIS A 239 1.25 7.71 -20.96
N ASP A 240 1.55 8.83 -21.62
CA ASP A 240 1.99 8.86 -23.01
C ASP A 240 3.34 8.12 -23.23
N LEU A 241 4.27 8.23 -22.28
CA LEU A 241 5.55 7.53 -22.36
C LEU A 241 5.40 6.04 -22.05
N ILE A 242 4.50 5.69 -21.13
CA ILE A 242 4.19 4.30 -20.80
C ILE A 242 3.47 3.63 -21.99
N ALA A 243 2.57 4.34 -22.68
CA ALA A 243 1.92 3.86 -23.90
C ALA A 243 2.92 3.63 -25.05
N LYS A 244 3.89 4.54 -25.24
CA LYS A 244 4.98 4.35 -26.22
C LYS A 244 5.83 3.12 -25.90
N LEU A 245 6.12 2.88 -24.61
CA LEU A 245 6.85 1.69 -24.16
C LEU A 245 6.07 0.42 -24.47
N ALA A 246 4.78 0.38 -24.14
CA ALA A 246 3.91 -0.74 -24.44
C ALA A 246 3.88 -1.05 -25.94
N ALA A 247 3.72 -0.02 -26.77
CA ALA A 247 3.74 -0.16 -28.23
C ALA A 247 5.09 -0.71 -28.76
N THR A 248 6.21 -0.34 -28.12
CA THR A 248 7.55 -0.86 -28.45
C THR A 248 7.65 -2.37 -28.19
N PHE A 249 6.97 -2.87 -27.17
CA PHE A 249 6.91 -4.30 -26.86
C PHE A 249 5.80 -5.04 -27.61
N GLY A 250 4.87 -4.33 -28.27
CA GLY A 250 3.64 -4.91 -28.80
C GLY A 250 2.64 -5.33 -27.72
N ALA A 251 2.75 -4.77 -26.52
CA ALA A 251 1.89 -5.05 -25.38
C ALA A 251 0.66 -4.14 -25.33
N VAL A 252 -0.39 -4.59 -24.62
CA VAL A 252 -1.61 -3.80 -24.39
C VAL A 252 -1.41 -2.85 -23.20
N TYR A 253 -1.86 -1.60 -23.35
CA TYR A 253 -1.78 -0.60 -22.29
C TYR A 253 -3.04 0.27 -22.16
N PRO A 254 -3.53 0.49 -20.92
CA PRO A 254 -3.25 -0.35 -19.75
C PRO A 254 -3.86 -1.74 -19.95
N ASN A 255 -3.20 -2.79 -19.44
CA ASN A 255 -3.79 -4.13 -19.42
C ASN A 255 -4.68 -4.33 -18.19
N THR A 256 -4.18 -3.88 -17.03
CA THR A 256 -4.90 -3.90 -15.75
C THR A 256 -5.05 -2.45 -15.27
N GLU A 257 -6.29 -1.97 -15.17
CA GLU A 257 -6.58 -0.61 -14.72
C GLU A 257 -7.00 -0.60 -13.25
N VAL A 258 -6.13 -0.08 -12.38
CA VAL A 258 -6.29 -0.11 -10.92
C VAL A 258 -5.79 1.18 -10.27
N TRP A 259 -6.65 1.83 -9.49
CA TRP A 259 -6.39 3.10 -8.82
C TRP A 259 -5.50 2.97 -7.57
N SER A 260 -5.82 2.03 -6.67
CA SER A 260 -5.08 1.80 -5.42
C SER A 260 -3.62 1.43 -5.72
N SER A 261 -2.68 2.14 -5.09
CA SER A 261 -1.25 1.93 -5.31
C SER A 261 -0.78 0.56 -4.85
N HIS A 262 -1.26 0.10 -3.70
CA HIS A 262 -0.93 -1.20 -3.15
C HIS A 262 -1.63 -2.35 -3.86
N ILE A 263 -2.86 -2.17 -4.38
CA ILE A 263 -3.51 -3.21 -5.17
C ILE A 263 -2.78 -3.42 -6.51
N ARG A 264 -2.12 -2.38 -7.07
CA ARG A 264 -1.21 -2.60 -8.21
C ARG A 264 -0.02 -3.47 -7.86
N TYR A 265 0.64 -3.24 -6.72
CA TYR A 265 1.70 -4.14 -6.23
C TYR A 265 1.19 -5.55 -5.94
N ALA A 266 0.00 -5.68 -5.33
CA ALA A 266 -0.63 -6.97 -5.07
C ALA A 266 -0.87 -7.70 -6.40
N ALA A 267 -1.37 -7.02 -7.43
CA ALA A 267 -1.55 -7.58 -8.77
C ALA A 267 -0.23 -8.14 -9.32
N LEU A 268 0.88 -7.42 -9.18
CA LEU A 268 2.19 -7.93 -9.58
C LEU A 268 2.59 -9.17 -8.75
N ALA A 269 2.46 -9.10 -7.43
CA ALA A 269 2.92 -10.14 -6.51
C ALA A 269 2.14 -11.45 -6.63
N VAL A 270 0.83 -11.40 -6.91
CA VAL A 270 0.00 -12.59 -7.12
C VAL A 270 -0.02 -13.07 -8.58
N GLY A 271 0.85 -12.49 -9.42
CA GLY A 271 0.98 -12.89 -10.83
C GLY A 271 -0.19 -12.44 -11.71
N GLY A 272 -0.98 -11.44 -11.30
CA GLY A 272 -2.00 -10.77 -12.11
C GLY A 272 -1.47 -9.64 -13.01
N GLY A 273 -0.21 -9.24 -12.82
CA GLY A 273 0.48 -8.25 -13.64
C GLY A 273 1.98 -8.53 -13.74
N ASP A 274 2.66 -7.84 -14.67
CA ASP A 274 4.09 -8.07 -14.95
C ASP A 274 4.96 -6.84 -14.65
N PHE A 275 4.46 -5.62 -14.87
CA PHE A 275 5.10 -4.40 -14.37
C PHE A 275 4.13 -3.23 -14.24
N GLN A 276 4.52 -2.26 -13.42
CA GLN A 276 3.93 -0.92 -13.31
C GLN A 276 5.02 0.15 -13.37
N LEU A 277 4.63 1.35 -13.78
CA LEU A 277 5.52 2.50 -13.90
C LEU A 277 4.86 3.74 -13.30
N ARG A 278 5.66 4.57 -12.62
CA ARG A 278 5.31 5.93 -12.23
C ARG A 278 6.34 6.87 -12.82
N VAL A 279 5.97 7.53 -13.92
CA VAL A 279 6.82 8.53 -14.59
C VAL A 279 6.26 9.91 -14.27
N PRO A 280 6.83 10.70 -13.35
CA PRO A 280 6.23 11.93 -12.86
C PRO A 280 5.76 12.87 -13.99
N SER A 281 4.51 13.34 -13.92
CA SER A 281 3.96 14.26 -14.92
C SER A 281 4.53 15.68 -14.83
N ALA A 282 5.03 16.06 -13.65
CA ALA A 282 5.73 17.30 -13.40
C ALA A 282 6.78 17.12 -12.27
N PRO A 283 7.78 18.02 -12.15
CA PRO A 283 8.86 17.89 -11.15
C PRO A 283 8.40 17.96 -9.69
N ASP A 284 7.25 18.57 -9.42
CA ASP A 284 6.66 18.75 -8.10
C ASP A 284 5.71 17.61 -7.69
N VAL A 285 5.46 16.65 -8.58
CA VAL A 285 4.70 15.44 -8.24
C VAL A 285 5.47 14.63 -7.23
N ARG A 286 4.89 14.46 -6.04
CA ARG A 286 5.44 13.65 -4.97
C ARG A 286 5.02 12.19 -5.10
N MET A 287 5.87 11.31 -4.57
CA MET A 287 5.58 9.90 -4.33
C MET A 287 5.73 9.67 -2.83
N TRP A 288 4.62 9.51 -2.12
CA TRP A 288 4.64 9.35 -0.68
C TRP A 288 5.13 7.95 -0.30
N ILE A 289 5.79 7.82 0.85
CA ILE A 289 6.31 6.52 1.27
C ILE A 289 5.18 5.52 1.58
N TRP A 290 4.03 6.00 2.06
CA TRP A 290 2.90 5.14 2.41
C TRP A 290 2.17 4.55 1.20
N ASP A 291 2.28 5.14 0.00
CA ASP A 291 1.79 4.57 -1.28
C ASP A 291 2.60 3.34 -1.76
N HIS A 292 3.71 3.01 -1.09
CA HIS A 292 4.72 2.08 -1.60
C HIS A 292 5.23 1.10 -0.55
N ALA A 293 5.47 1.58 0.67
CA ALA A 293 6.00 0.76 1.75
C ALA A 293 5.07 -0.42 2.07
N GLY A 294 5.65 -1.57 2.37
CA GLY A 294 4.96 -2.81 2.66
C GLY A 294 4.72 -3.63 1.41
N ALA A 295 3.93 -3.10 0.46
CA ALA A 295 3.64 -3.82 -0.78
C ALA A 295 4.86 -3.92 -1.71
N GLN A 296 5.75 -2.92 -1.69
CA GLN A 296 7.04 -3.02 -2.36
C GLN A 296 7.86 -4.18 -1.80
N LEU A 297 8.01 -4.28 -0.47
CA LEU A 297 8.73 -5.39 0.16
C LEU A 297 8.12 -6.74 -0.24
N VAL A 298 6.79 -6.86 -0.16
CA VAL A 298 6.08 -8.08 -0.60
C VAL A 298 6.45 -8.47 -2.03
N LEU A 299 6.42 -7.52 -2.97
CA LEU A 299 6.80 -7.81 -4.36
C LEU A 299 8.28 -8.23 -4.47
N THR A 300 9.20 -7.55 -3.78
CA THR A 300 10.62 -7.90 -3.86
C THR A 300 10.93 -9.28 -3.28
N GLU A 301 10.27 -9.65 -2.18
CA GLU A 301 10.42 -10.98 -1.57
C GLU A 301 9.70 -12.09 -2.36
N ALA A 302 8.78 -11.72 -3.27
CA ALA A 302 8.17 -12.63 -4.24
C ALA A 302 9.01 -12.83 -5.53
N GLY A 303 10.19 -12.21 -5.61
CA GLY A 303 11.07 -12.28 -6.79
C GLY A 303 10.89 -11.14 -7.80
N GLY A 304 10.11 -10.12 -7.44
CA GLY A 304 10.05 -8.86 -8.18
C GLY A 304 11.26 -7.97 -7.92
N LYS A 305 11.35 -6.88 -8.68
CA LYS A 305 12.37 -5.84 -8.51
C LYS A 305 11.71 -4.47 -8.58
N VAL A 306 12.14 -3.56 -7.71
CA VAL A 306 11.65 -2.18 -7.66
C VAL A 306 12.83 -1.22 -7.58
N THR A 307 12.86 -0.25 -8.49
CA THR A 307 13.84 0.85 -8.51
C THR A 307 13.15 2.15 -8.87
N ASP A 308 13.87 3.26 -8.73
CA ASP A 308 13.50 4.47 -9.46
C ASP A 308 13.81 4.35 -10.96
N LEU A 309 13.49 5.37 -11.74
CA LEU A 309 13.72 5.35 -13.20
C LEU A 309 15.22 5.40 -13.57
N ASP A 310 16.08 5.77 -12.63
CA ASP A 310 17.54 5.81 -12.79
C ASP A 310 18.22 4.52 -12.29
N GLY A 311 17.44 3.54 -11.83
CA GLY A 311 17.92 2.23 -11.37
C GLY A 311 18.41 2.21 -9.92
N LYS A 312 18.19 3.28 -9.16
CA LYS A 312 18.55 3.33 -7.74
C LYS A 312 17.49 2.61 -6.91
N THR A 313 17.93 2.03 -5.81
CA THR A 313 17.03 1.48 -4.80
C THR A 313 16.15 2.59 -4.22
N ILE A 314 14.90 2.22 -3.90
CA ILE A 314 13.96 3.13 -3.26
C ILE A 314 14.41 3.45 -1.83
N ASP A 315 14.38 4.74 -1.49
CA ASP A 315 14.92 5.30 -0.26
C ASP A 315 13.81 5.76 0.68
N PHE A 316 13.39 4.88 1.59
CA PHE A 316 12.42 5.22 2.63
C PHE A 316 13.01 6.05 3.77
N GLY A 317 14.32 6.33 3.75
CA GLY A 317 14.99 7.19 4.72
C GLY A 317 14.96 8.68 4.36
N ALA A 318 14.37 9.05 3.23
CA ALA A 318 14.35 10.40 2.69
C ALA A 318 13.31 11.35 3.34
N GLY A 319 12.48 10.83 4.25
CA GLY A 319 11.41 11.58 4.92
C GLY A 319 10.04 10.97 4.60
N ARG A 320 8.99 11.81 4.53
CA ARG A 320 7.62 11.38 4.22
C ARG A 320 7.40 10.98 2.76
N ASP A 321 8.26 11.44 1.85
CA ASP A 321 8.18 11.13 0.42
C ASP A 321 9.52 10.62 -0.11
N LEU A 322 9.47 9.99 -1.28
CA LEU A 322 10.61 9.45 -2.00
C LEU A 322 11.36 10.56 -2.76
N ASN A 323 11.65 11.68 -2.10
CA ASN A 323 12.28 12.86 -2.72
C ASN A 323 13.72 12.64 -3.23
N GLN A 324 14.36 11.51 -2.91
CA GLN A 324 15.66 11.10 -3.44
C GLN A 324 15.55 10.12 -4.63
N ASN A 325 14.33 9.78 -5.04
CA ASN A 325 14.05 8.86 -6.15
C ASN A 325 13.25 9.56 -7.26
N ARG A 326 13.67 9.37 -8.50
CA ARG A 326 12.99 9.95 -9.67
C ARG A 326 12.06 8.92 -10.30
N GLY A 327 10.77 9.04 -10.04
CA GLY A 327 9.77 8.07 -10.50
C GLY A 327 9.99 6.66 -9.93
N LEU A 328 9.26 5.69 -10.47
CA LEU A 328 9.30 4.31 -9.96
C LEU A 328 9.04 3.31 -11.08
N LEU A 329 9.76 2.19 -11.04
CA LEU A 329 9.51 0.98 -11.83
C LEU A 329 9.42 -0.19 -10.85
N ALA A 330 8.29 -0.90 -10.89
CA ALA A 330 8.13 -2.16 -10.20
C ALA A 330 7.77 -3.23 -11.24
N ALA A 331 8.52 -4.33 -11.28
CA ALA A 331 8.37 -5.35 -12.30
C ALA A 331 8.76 -6.72 -11.76
N ARG A 332 8.44 -7.79 -12.51
CA ARG A 332 9.12 -9.08 -12.33
C ARG A 332 10.63 -8.88 -12.46
N GLY A 333 11.39 -9.65 -11.68
CA GLY A 333 12.85 -9.51 -11.66
C GLY A 333 13.53 -9.79 -13.01
N ASP A 334 12.98 -10.68 -13.82
CA ASP A 334 13.53 -11.12 -15.11
C ASP A 334 13.35 -10.09 -16.24
N ILE A 335 12.28 -9.29 -16.21
CA ILE A 335 12.01 -8.27 -17.25
C ILE A 335 12.44 -6.85 -16.86
N HIS A 336 12.68 -6.60 -15.58
CA HIS A 336 12.91 -5.25 -15.05
C HIS A 336 13.98 -4.46 -15.81
N ALA A 337 15.14 -5.06 -16.08
CA ALA A 337 16.25 -4.38 -16.78
C ALA A 337 15.86 -3.94 -18.19
N THR A 338 15.20 -4.83 -18.95
CA THR A 338 14.75 -4.55 -20.31
C THR A 338 13.71 -3.43 -20.34
N VAL A 339 12.75 -3.44 -19.40
CA VAL A 339 11.73 -2.39 -19.25
C VAL A 339 12.40 -1.05 -18.95
N GLN A 340 13.33 -1.02 -18.00
CA GLN A 340 14.06 0.18 -17.59
C GLN A 340 14.87 0.79 -18.74
N GLU A 341 15.70 -0.02 -19.41
CA GLU A 341 16.56 0.44 -20.50
C GLU A 341 15.76 0.96 -21.70
N THR A 342 14.62 0.33 -22.01
CA THR A 342 13.76 0.75 -23.11
C THR A 342 13.06 2.07 -22.78
N LEU A 343 12.55 2.22 -21.56
CA LEU A 343 11.93 3.47 -21.11
C LEU A 343 12.95 4.62 -21.09
N ALA A 344 14.18 4.38 -20.64
CA ALA A 344 15.23 5.40 -20.63
C ALA A 344 15.53 5.95 -22.03
N LYS A 345 15.54 5.10 -23.06
CA LYS A 345 15.69 5.53 -24.47
C LYS A 345 14.51 6.39 -24.92
N ILE A 346 13.28 5.96 -24.65
CA ILE A 346 12.05 6.70 -24.99
C ILE A 346 12.06 8.09 -24.33
N MET A 347 12.47 8.17 -23.06
CA MET A 347 12.56 9.45 -22.34
C MET A 347 13.61 10.39 -22.94
N ALA A 348 14.80 9.86 -23.28
CA ALA A 348 15.86 10.65 -23.91
C ALA A 348 15.44 11.20 -25.30
N GLU A 349 14.69 10.41 -26.08
CA GLU A 349 14.13 10.85 -27.37
C GLU A 349 13.02 11.91 -27.20
N ASP A 350 12.15 11.78 -26.19
CA ASP A 350 11.12 12.77 -25.86
C ASP A 350 11.74 14.11 -25.44
N ASP A 351 12.77 14.06 -24.59
CA ASP A 351 13.49 15.24 -24.11
C ASP A 351 14.22 15.97 -25.25
N ALA A 352 14.88 15.23 -26.15
CA ALA A 352 15.53 15.80 -27.32
C ALA A 352 14.52 16.47 -28.28
N SER A 353 13.35 15.84 -28.47
CA SER A 353 12.28 16.37 -29.33
C SER A 353 11.63 17.64 -28.75
N ARG A 354 11.60 17.80 -27.43
CA ARG A 354 11.06 19.01 -26.76
C ARG A 354 12.03 20.19 -26.78
N GLN A 355 13.32 19.95 -26.99
CA GLN A 355 14.36 20.99 -27.05
C GLN A 355 14.61 21.51 -28.47
N ALA A 356 14.12 20.80 -29.49
CA ALA A 356 14.26 21.16 -30.91
C ALA A 356 13.14 22.12 -31.38
#